data_AF-A0A5E4PHM6-F1
#
_entry.id   AF-A0A5E4PHM6-F1
#
_cell.length_a   1.000
_cell.length_b   1.000
_cell.length_c   1.000
_cell.angle_alpha   90.00
_cell.angle_beta   90.00
_cell.angle_gamma   90.00
#
_symmetry.space_group_name_H-M   'P 1'
#
loop_
_entity.id
_entity.type
_entity.pdbx_description
1 polymer ?
#
loop_
_entity_poly.entity_id
_entity_poly.type
_entity_poly.pdbx_seq_one_letter_code
_entity_poly.pdbx_strand_id
1 'polypeptide(L)'
;MSSKRPSFQFYPADWVSNTKLQLCTFEEQAVWLRLLCLFHDSDEYGILRWTLKQMQQVIHCKMKSLQNLLKYGILKGSEKDGDKVSFSTTFQQRNAQPKTVLLIDSVSIPLYFSSRMVRDEYIRKNRAIHGSKSLENPAVPRSRKIDMDTLSNTDMDTLSGVDKDTFSPSPSSSSSKKEKDIAHFAQNAHQDFFDSFWKIYPRKKDRKRAEYFWAQNKLDSIADVLLADVQKRLQCDATWQEKQFIPYPLSYLKFQRWNDEITPIVLPGTSAPKTETKSTVPEFKPHEKLPERTPEQTENGIMQMAEIKQKLKGSVTH
;
A
#
# COMPACT_ATOMS: atom_id res chain seq x y z
N MET A 1 -25.77 20.93 -7.68
CA MET A 1 -25.67 19.52 -8.09
C MET A 1 -24.90 18.78 -7.02
N SER A 2 -25.49 17.77 -6.36
CA SER A 2 -24.77 16.96 -5.36
C SER A 2 -23.62 16.24 -6.06
N SER A 3 -22.38 16.48 -5.64
CA SER A 3 -21.22 15.81 -6.22
C SER A 3 -21.32 14.31 -5.95
N LYS A 4 -21.12 13.46 -6.98
CA LYS A 4 -21.13 12.01 -6.84
C LYS A 4 -20.21 11.58 -5.69
N ARG A 5 -20.72 10.72 -4.80
CA ARG A 5 -19.95 10.22 -3.65
C ARG A 5 -18.69 9.49 -4.12
N PRO A 6 -17.56 9.62 -3.40
CA PRO A 6 -16.34 8.92 -3.75
C PRO A 6 -16.56 7.40 -3.62
N SER A 7 -15.69 6.59 -4.21
CA SER A 7 -15.64 5.16 -3.91
C SER A 7 -15.23 4.94 -2.44
N PHE A 8 -15.88 4.02 -1.73
CA PHE A 8 -15.42 3.58 -0.41
C PHE A 8 -14.19 2.66 -0.55
N GLN A 9 -12.99 3.21 -0.33
CA GLN A 9 -11.74 2.47 -0.44
C GLN A 9 -11.45 1.70 0.85
N PHE A 10 -11.44 0.37 0.77
CA PHE A 10 -11.07 -0.52 1.87
C PHE A 10 -9.66 -1.09 1.65
N TYR A 11 -8.78 -0.95 2.64
CA TYR A 11 -7.40 -1.43 2.58
C TYR A 11 -7.22 -2.56 3.60
N PRO A 12 -7.19 -3.84 3.16
CA PRO A 12 -7.04 -4.97 4.07
C PRO A 12 -5.78 -4.88 4.93
N ALA A 13 -4.68 -4.38 4.38
CA ALA A 13 -3.43 -4.20 5.13
C ALA A 13 -3.59 -3.20 6.29
N ASP A 14 -4.24 -2.06 6.07
CA ASP A 14 -4.50 -1.06 7.10
C ASP A 14 -5.44 -1.61 8.18
N TRP A 15 -6.41 -2.44 7.78
CA TRP A 15 -7.33 -3.10 8.71
C TRP A 15 -6.60 -4.08 9.63
N VAL A 16 -5.82 -4.99 9.04
CA VAL A 16 -5.10 -6.05 9.77
C VAL A 16 -3.99 -5.47 10.65
N SER A 17 -3.28 -4.44 10.18
CA SER A 17 -2.17 -3.82 10.94
C SER A 17 -2.62 -2.89 12.07
N ASN A 18 -3.90 -2.49 12.13
CA ASN A 18 -4.40 -1.61 13.18
C ASN A 18 -4.55 -2.36 14.51
N THR A 19 -3.53 -2.28 15.35
CA THR A 19 -3.46 -2.96 16.66
C THR A 19 -4.66 -2.64 17.56
N LYS A 20 -5.17 -1.40 17.55
CA LYS A 20 -6.36 -1.00 18.33
C LYS A 20 -7.59 -1.76 17.88
N LEU A 21 -7.77 -1.92 16.57
CA LEU A 21 -8.88 -2.66 16.00
C LEU A 21 -8.71 -4.18 16.22
N GLN A 22 -7.48 -4.69 16.23
CA GLN A 22 -7.20 -6.10 16.54
C GLN A 22 -7.44 -6.43 18.03
N LEU A 23 -7.43 -5.45 18.92
CA LEU A 23 -7.84 -5.61 20.33
C LEU A 23 -9.37 -5.68 20.50
N CYS A 24 -10.14 -5.25 19.50
CA CYS A 24 -11.59 -5.35 19.52
C CYS A 24 -12.07 -6.77 19.24
N THR A 25 -13.19 -7.13 19.85
CA THR A 25 -13.94 -8.34 19.53
C THR A 25 -14.44 -8.33 18.08
N PHE A 26 -14.76 -9.49 17.52
CA PHE A 26 -15.36 -9.58 16.18
C PHE A 26 -16.67 -8.78 16.07
N GLU A 27 -17.47 -8.73 17.15
CA GLU A 27 -18.69 -7.91 17.20
C GLU A 27 -18.35 -6.42 17.05
N GLU A 28 -17.38 -5.91 17.81
CA GLU A 28 -16.94 -4.51 17.74
C GLU A 28 -16.32 -4.16 16.39
N GLN A 29 -15.56 -5.08 15.79
CA GLN A 29 -15.02 -4.91 14.44
C GLN A 29 -16.15 -4.80 13.40
N ALA A 30 -17.19 -5.63 13.52
CA ALA A 30 -18.37 -5.55 12.65
C ALA A 30 -19.16 -4.24 12.87
N VAL A 31 -19.31 -3.80 14.11
CA VAL A 31 -19.91 -2.49 14.45
C VAL A 31 -19.11 -1.36 13.81
N TRP A 32 -17.78 -1.40 13.87
CA TRP A 32 -16.93 -0.41 13.22
C TRP A 32 -17.10 -0.41 11.71
N LEU A 33 -17.16 -1.58 11.07
CA LEU A 33 -17.43 -1.68 9.63
C LEU A 33 -18.79 -1.07 9.27
N ARG A 34 -19.83 -1.34 10.06
CA ARG A 34 -21.16 -0.75 9.85
C ARG A 34 -21.13 0.77 10.01
N LEU A 35 -20.40 1.29 11.00
CA LEU A 35 -20.17 2.73 11.17
C LEU A 35 -19.46 3.34 9.97
N LEU A 36 -18.44 2.68 9.41
CA LEU A 36 -17.76 3.16 8.19
C LEU A 36 -18.73 3.32 7.02
N CYS A 37 -19.67 2.40 6.85
CA CYS A 37 -20.73 2.54 5.84
C CYS A 37 -21.65 3.73 6.13
N LEU A 38 -22.03 3.98 7.39
CA LEU A 38 -22.85 5.13 7.76
C LEU A 38 -22.11 6.46 7.56
N PHE A 39 -20.82 6.53 7.90
CA PHE A 39 -19.97 7.68 7.62
C PHE A 39 -19.76 7.93 6.12
N HIS A 40 -19.87 6.87 5.31
CA HIS A 40 -19.78 7.00 3.85
C HIS A 40 -21.05 7.59 3.26
N ASP A 41 -22.19 7.25 3.88
CA ASP A 41 -23.53 7.61 3.46
C ASP A 41 -24.03 8.93 4.06
N SER A 42 -23.29 9.53 4.99
CA SER A 42 -23.67 10.77 5.65
C SER A 42 -23.55 12.00 4.73
N ASP A 43 -24.32 13.05 5.04
CA ASP A 43 -24.27 14.33 4.33
C ASP A 43 -22.90 14.99 4.44
N GLU A 44 -22.29 14.92 5.63
CA GLU A 44 -20.91 15.29 5.87
C GLU A 44 -20.03 14.06 5.81
N TYR A 45 -19.37 13.83 4.67
CA TYR A 45 -18.56 12.64 4.43
C TYR A 45 -17.55 12.38 5.56
N GLY A 46 -17.64 11.19 6.17
CA GLY A 46 -16.77 10.79 7.27
C GLY A 46 -17.24 11.24 8.66
N ILE A 47 -18.35 11.98 8.77
CA ILE A 47 -18.87 12.58 10.01
C ILE A 47 -20.36 12.19 10.21
N LEU A 48 -20.73 11.85 11.43
CA LEU A 48 -22.11 11.65 11.87
C LEU A 48 -22.44 12.61 12.99
N ARG A 49 -23.55 13.35 12.83
CA ARG A 49 -24.10 14.26 13.85
C ARG A 49 -25.20 13.59 14.67
N TRP A 50 -24.92 12.40 15.18
CA TRP A 50 -25.87 11.57 15.91
C TRP A 50 -25.37 11.30 17.33
N THR A 51 -26.31 11.07 18.24
CA THR A 51 -26.01 10.53 19.58
C THR A 51 -25.59 9.06 19.51
N LEU A 52 -24.91 8.56 20.56
CA LEU A 52 -24.58 7.13 20.66
C LEU A 52 -25.84 6.26 20.70
N LYS A 53 -26.93 6.77 21.29
CA LYS A 53 -28.21 6.07 21.32
C LYS A 53 -28.80 5.89 19.92
N GLN A 54 -28.74 6.93 19.08
CA GLN A 54 -29.18 6.84 17.68
C GLN A 54 -28.30 5.85 16.90
N MET A 55 -26.97 5.89 17.05
CA MET A 55 -26.08 4.92 16.41
C MET A 55 -26.39 3.49 16.84
N GLN A 56 -26.60 3.28 18.14
CA GLN A 56 -26.95 1.98 18.70
C GLN A 56 -28.23 1.44 18.07
N GLN A 57 -29.26 2.27 17.93
CA GLN A 57 -30.55 1.89 17.35
C GLN A 57 -30.43 1.53 15.86
N VAL A 58 -29.65 2.27 15.08
CA VAL A 58 -29.47 2.03 13.64
C VAL A 58 -28.57 0.83 13.35
N ILE A 59 -27.57 0.58 14.19
CA ILE A 59 -26.62 -0.54 14.02
C ILE A 59 -27.15 -1.83 14.66
N HIS A 60 -28.08 -1.73 15.61
CA HIS A 60 -28.57 -2.84 16.44
C HIS A 60 -27.46 -3.53 17.22
N CYS A 61 -26.60 -2.74 17.88
CA CYS A 61 -25.48 -3.25 18.67
C CYS A 61 -25.61 -2.99 20.17
N LYS A 62 -24.72 -3.58 20.96
CA LYS A 62 -24.57 -3.26 22.38
C LYS A 62 -23.95 -1.88 22.53
N MET A 63 -24.43 -1.09 23.50
CA MET A 63 -23.83 0.21 23.82
C MET A 63 -22.35 0.09 24.22
N LYS A 64 -22.00 -1.01 24.91
CA LYS A 64 -20.62 -1.31 25.31
C LYS A 64 -19.66 -1.41 24.12
N SER A 65 -20.13 -1.91 22.98
CA SER A 65 -19.31 -2.01 21.76
C SER A 65 -18.93 -0.61 21.24
N LEU A 66 -19.88 0.33 21.21
CA LEU A 66 -19.61 1.73 20.84
C LEU A 66 -18.67 2.42 21.83
N GLN A 67 -18.88 2.20 23.14
CA GLN A 67 -18.02 2.74 24.19
C GLN A 67 -16.59 2.22 24.09
N ASN A 68 -16.39 0.94 23.76
CA ASN A 68 -15.07 0.36 23.56
C ASN A 68 -14.38 0.93 22.31
N LEU A 69 -15.11 1.13 21.21
CA LEU A 69 -14.56 1.79 20.02
C LEU A 69 -14.09 3.22 20.32
N LEU A 70 -14.82 3.97 21.16
CA LEU A 70 -14.39 5.28 21.66
C LEU A 70 -13.17 5.17 22.57
N LYS A 71 -13.18 4.24 23.53
CA LYS A 71 -12.09 4.00 24.47
C LYS A 71 -10.78 3.68 23.75
N TYR A 72 -10.82 2.86 22.71
CA TYR A 72 -9.63 2.52 21.92
C TYR A 72 -9.22 3.66 20.95
N GLY A 73 -10.08 4.67 20.77
CA GLY A 73 -9.86 5.80 19.87
C GLY A 73 -9.95 5.41 18.39
N ILE A 74 -10.74 4.37 18.09
CA ILE A 74 -11.10 3.96 16.72
C ILE A 74 -12.22 4.86 16.23
N LEU A 75 -13.34 4.88 16.97
CA LEU A 75 -14.36 5.91 16.86
C LEU A 75 -13.88 7.14 17.62
N LYS A 76 -14.07 8.33 17.05
CA LYS A 76 -13.68 9.59 17.67
C LYS A 76 -14.85 10.55 17.63
N GLY A 77 -14.99 11.36 18.66
CA GLY A 77 -16.11 12.27 18.80
C GLY A 77 -16.61 12.37 20.22
N SER A 78 -17.62 13.23 20.40
CA SER A 78 -18.34 13.37 21.65
C SER A 78 -19.77 13.87 21.38
N GLU A 79 -20.64 13.59 22.34
CA GLU A 79 -22.00 14.11 22.43
C GLU A 79 -22.23 14.92 23.72
N LYS A 80 -21.19 15.12 24.55
CA LYS A 80 -21.31 15.84 25.81
C LYS A 80 -21.20 17.34 25.61
N ASP A 81 -22.18 18.08 26.13
CA ASP A 81 -22.17 19.53 26.17
C ASP A 81 -20.90 20.08 26.83
N GLY A 82 -20.18 20.94 26.09
CA GLY A 82 -18.92 21.55 26.51
C GLY A 82 -17.64 20.89 25.96
N ASP A 83 -17.71 19.70 25.36
CA ASP A 83 -16.55 19.07 24.74
C ASP A 83 -16.20 19.75 23.41
N LYS A 84 -14.95 20.22 23.28
CA LYS A 84 -14.43 20.67 21.97
C LYS A 84 -13.89 19.47 21.20
N VAL A 85 -14.56 19.10 20.11
CA VAL A 85 -14.06 18.03 19.22
C VAL A 85 -13.24 18.65 18.09
N SER A 86 -11.93 18.37 18.11
CA SER A 86 -11.02 18.78 17.04
C SER A 86 -10.26 17.60 16.47
N PHE A 87 -9.96 17.68 15.18
CA PHE A 87 -9.11 16.69 14.51
C PHE A 87 -8.16 17.39 13.56
N SER A 88 -6.86 17.27 13.82
CA SER A 88 -5.83 17.71 12.91
C SER A 88 -5.02 16.51 12.40
N THR A 89 -4.43 16.67 11.23
CA THR A 89 -3.47 15.69 10.71
C THR A 89 -2.33 16.41 10.02
N THR A 90 -1.15 15.81 10.11
CA THR A 90 0.04 16.28 9.40
C THR A 90 0.12 15.58 8.05
N PHE A 91 0.38 16.36 7.00
CA PHE A 91 0.66 15.88 5.66
C PHE A 91 2.13 16.13 5.35
N GLN A 92 2.84 15.09 4.93
CA GLN A 92 4.23 15.18 4.49
C GLN A 92 4.27 15.16 2.97
N GLN A 93 4.89 16.18 2.38
CA GLN A 93 5.17 16.20 0.95
C GLN A 93 6.65 15.90 0.72
N ARG A 94 6.96 15.38 -0.47
CA ARG A 94 8.34 15.15 -0.88
C ARG A 94 9.05 16.51 -0.96
N ASN A 95 10.12 16.68 -0.17
CA ASN A 95 10.95 17.88 -0.10
C ASN A 95 10.26 19.14 0.45
N ALA A 96 9.18 19.00 1.23
CA ALA A 96 8.58 20.14 1.95
C ALA A 96 8.39 19.82 3.43
N GLN A 97 8.29 20.88 4.24
CA GLN A 97 8.07 20.74 5.68
C GLN A 97 6.70 20.09 5.96
N PRO A 98 6.59 19.22 6.98
CA PRO A 98 5.32 18.64 7.38
C PRO A 98 4.31 19.73 7.70
N LYS A 99 3.14 19.68 7.06
CA LYS A 99 2.06 20.67 7.26
C LYS A 99 0.95 20.03 8.09
N THR A 100 0.77 20.53 9.31
CA THR A 100 -0.38 20.16 10.15
C THR A 100 -1.58 21.00 9.77
N VAL A 101 -2.71 20.35 9.50
CA VAL A 101 -3.96 21.00 9.12
C VAL A 101 -5.07 20.55 10.07
N LEU A 102 -5.80 21.52 10.61
CA LEU A 102 -7.03 21.29 11.36
C LEU A 102 -8.16 20.95 10.39
N LEU A 103 -8.69 19.74 10.48
CA LEU A 103 -9.72 19.20 9.59
C LEU A 103 -11.13 19.30 10.19
N ILE A 104 -11.24 19.22 11.52
CA ILE A 104 -12.46 19.45 12.27
C ILE A 104 -12.12 20.46 13.37
N ASP A 105 -12.88 21.55 13.41
CA ASP A 105 -12.87 22.55 14.48
C ASP A 105 -14.32 22.82 14.93
N SER A 106 -15.08 21.75 15.16
CA SER A 106 -16.50 21.86 15.47
C SER A 106 -16.71 22.00 16.96
N VAL A 107 -17.43 23.05 17.35
CA VAL A 107 -18.03 23.20 18.69
C VAL A 107 -19.46 22.64 18.72
N SER A 108 -20.02 22.29 17.55
CA SER A 108 -21.34 21.66 17.41
C SER A 108 -21.22 20.16 17.62
N ILE A 109 -21.99 19.68 18.59
CA ILE A 109 -22.20 18.29 19.00
C ILE A 109 -23.71 17.96 18.88
N PRO A 110 -24.10 16.67 18.83
CA PRO A 110 -23.24 15.49 18.84
C PRO A 110 -22.43 15.37 17.55
N LEU A 111 -21.18 14.91 17.66
CA LEU A 111 -20.29 14.73 16.52
C LEU A 111 -19.37 13.53 16.73
N TYR A 112 -19.42 12.58 15.78
CA TYR A 112 -18.48 11.49 15.67
C TYR A 112 -17.96 11.35 14.25
N PHE A 113 -16.76 10.81 14.09
CA PHE A 113 -16.11 10.75 12.78
C PHE A 113 -15.10 9.60 12.63
N SER A 114 -14.85 9.25 11.37
CA SER A 114 -13.73 8.41 10.96
C SER A 114 -12.56 9.29 10.52
N SER A 115 -11.44 9.22 11.26
CA SER A 115 -10.23 9.99 10.92
C SER A 115 -9.71 9.73 9.51
N ARG A 116 -9.85 8.49 9.01
CA ARG A 116 -9.42 8.13 7.64
C ARG A 116 -10.28 8.86 6.63
N MET A 117 -11.61 8.75 6.74
CA MET A 117 -12.53 9.33 5.78
C MET A 117 -12.50 10.86 5.76
N VAL A 118 -12.39 11.49 6.93
CA VAL A 118 -12.22 12.95 7.04
C VAL A 118 -10.92 13.41 6.39
N ARG A 119 -9.82 12.67 6.59
CA ARG A 119 -8.54 12.94 5.91
C ARG A 119 -8.67 12.78 4.40
N ASP A 120 -9.37 11.75 3.94
CA ASP A 120 -9.55 11.49 2.51
C ASP A 120 -10.37 12.55 1.83
N GLU A 121 -11.42 13.02 2.52
CA GLU A 121 -12.27 14.08 2.02
C GLU A 121 -11.50 15.39 1.90
N TYR A 122 -10.62 15.69 2.87
CA TYR A 122 -9.70 16.82 2.77
C TYR A 122 -8.77 16.68 1.55
N ILE A 123 -8.15 15.50 1.37
CA ILE A 123 -7.29 15.23 0.22
C ILE A 123 -8.09 15.35 -1.10
N ARG A 124 -9.31 14.84 -1.15
CA ARG A 124 -10.18 14.87 -2.32
C ARG A 124 -10.59 16.29 -2.67
N LYS A 125 -11.02 17.09 -1.69
CA LYS A 125 -11.35 18.52 -1.87
C LYS A 125 -10.14 19.30 -2.36
N ASN A 126 -8.98 19.10 -1.75
CA ASN A 126 -7.74 19.74 -2.20
C ASN A 126 -7.35 19.34 -3.62
N ARG A 127 -7.51 18.07 -4.00
CA ARG A 127 -7.29 17.61 -5.38
C ARG A 127 -8.35 18.14 -6.34
N ALA A 128 -9.60 18.33 -5.93
CA ALA A 128 -10.61 18.95 -6.77
C ALA A 128 -10.28 20.43 -7.04
N ILE A 129 -9.81 21.16 -6.03
CA ILE A 129 -9.45 22.58 -6.12
C ILE A 129 -8.14 22.78 -6.91
N HIS A 130 -7.13 21.95 -6.66
CA HIS A 130 -5.77 22.15 -7.18
C HIS A 130 -5.35 21.14 -8.27
N GLY A 131 -6.15 20.10 -8.52
CA GLY A 131 -5.80 18.99 -9.42
C GLY A 131 -5.87 19.36 -10.89
N SER A 132 -6.53 20.46 -11.25
CA SER A 132 -6.43 21.08 -12.57
C SER A 132 -5.00 21.45 -12.94
N LYS A 133 -4.12 21.76 -11.96
CA LYS A 133 -2.68 21.97 -12.21
C LYS A 133 -1.94 20.71 -12.66
N SER A 134 -2.49 19.52 -12.40
CA SER A 134 -1.92 18.29 -12.97
C SER A 134 -2.10 18.23 -14.49
N LEU A 135 -3.09 18.92 -15.07
CA LEU A 135 -3.24 19.05 -16.53
C LEU A 135 -2.15 19.92 -17.15
N GLU A 136 -1.50 20.80 -16.38
CA GLU A 136 -0.36 21.61 -16.81
C GLU A 136 0.92 20.77 -16.94
N ASN A 137 0.99 19.61 -16.28
CA ASN A 137 2.12 18.70 -16.43
C ASN A 137 2.08 18.05 -17.83
N PRO A 138 3.08 18.29 -18.69
CA PRO A 138 3.11 17.74 -20.05
C PRO A 138 3.17 16.21 -20.09
N ALA A 139 3.51 15.54 -18.99
CA ALA A 139 3.54 14.08 -18.89
C ALA A 139 2.18 13.43 -18.61
N VAL A 140 1.11 14.21 -18.37
CA VAL A 140 -0.23 13.65 -18.16
C VAL A 140 -0.87 13.31 -19.51
N PRO A 141 -1.20 12.03 -19.80
CA PRO A 141 -1.83 11.64 -21.05
C PRO A 141 -3.18 12.35 -21.21
N ARG A 142 -3.33 13.14 -22.28
CA ARG A 142 -4.59 13.80 -22.62
C ARG A 142 -5.34 12.97 -23.66
N SER A 143 -6.65 12.83 -23.50
CA SER A 143 -7.49 12.37 -24.60
C SER A 143 -7.36 13.37 -25.75
N ARG A 144 -7.20 12.86 -26.99
CA ARG A 144 -7.27 13.72 -28.18
C ARG A 144 -8.62 14.42 -28.17
N LYS A 145 -8.61 15.74 -28.33
CA LYS A 145 -9.83 16.48 -28.68
C LYS A 145 -10.35 15.86 -29.97
N ILE A 146 -11.57 15.35 -29.96
CA ILE A 146 -12.30 15.11 -31.19
C ILE A 146 -12.76 16.50 -31.62
N ASP A 147 -12.22 16.98 -32.73
CA ASP A 147 -12.62 18.26 -33.29
C ASP A 147 -14.10 18.15 -33.70
N MET A 148 -14.95 18.88 -32.99
CA MET A 148 -16.39 18.95 -33.26
C MET A 148 -16.65 19.99 -34.36
N ASP A 149 -16.04 19.80 -35.53
CA ASP A 149 -16.27 20.64 -36.73
C ASP A 149 -16.57 19.81 -37.99
N THR A 150 -16.94 18.53 -37.83
CA THR A 150 -17.28 17.66 -38.98
C THR A 150 -18.61 16.95 -38.76
N LEU A 151 -19.66 17.72 -38.50
CA LEU A 151 -21.05 17.26 -38.64
C LEU A 151 -21.84 18.27 -39.49
N SER A 152 -21.70 18.13 -40.80
CA SER A 152 -22.77 18.47 -41.73
C SER A 152 -22.67 17.56 -42.95
N ASN A 153 -23.75 16.80 -43.17
CA ASN A 153 -24.04 15.93 -44.32
C ASN A 153 -23.28 14.58 -44.25
N THR A 154 -23.88 13.39 -44.22
CA THR A 154 -25.13 12.89 -44.81
C THR A 154 -25.59 11.59 -44.14
N ASP A 155 -26.91 11.44 -44.05
CA ASP A 155 -27.78 10.26 -44.19
C ASP A 155 -27.68 8.99 -43.31
N MET A 156 -28.90 8.59 -42.95
CA MET A 156 -29.38 7.42 -42.23
C MET A 156 -29.31 6.16 -43.10
N ASP A 157 -28.76 5.04 -42.58
CA ASP A 157 -29.45 3.73 -42.60
C ASP A 157 -28.73 2.61 -41.81
N THR A 158 -29.50 1.96 -40.92
CA THR A 158 -29.65 0.50 -40.77
C THR A 158 -28.55 -0.43 -40.16
N LEU A 159 -28.98 -1.07 -39.05
CA LEU A 159 -28.72 -2.42 -38.48
C LEU A 159 -27.43 -2.83 -37.71
N SER A 160 -27.67 -3.11 -36.42
CA SER A 160 -27.29 -4.28 -35.58
C SER A 160 -25.89 -4.93 -35.66
N GLY A 161 -25.24 -4.94 -34.49
CA GLY A 161 -24.88 -6.19 -33.79
C GLY A 161 -23.47 -6.78 -33.96
N VAL A 162 -22.90 -7.13 -32.80
CA VAL A 162 -21.88 -8.18 -32.51
C VAL A 162 -20.42 -7.74 -32.31
N ASP A 163 -19.90 -8.31 -31.21
CA ASP A 163 -18.60 -8.21 -30.55
C ASP A 163 -17.35 -8.45 -31.42
N LYS A 164 -16.19 -7.96 -30.95
CA LYS A 164 -15.08 -8.77 -30.37
C LYS A 164 -13.71 -8.10 -30.54
N ASP A 165 -12.87 -8.39 -29.55
CA ASP A 165 -11.46 -8.10 -29.33
C ASP A 165 -10.51 -7.92 -30.55
N THR A 166 -9.37 -7.29 -30.25
CA THR A 166 -7.98 -7.76 -30.54
C THR A 166 -7.11 -6.83 -31.42
N PHE A 167 -6.12 -6.21 -30.75
CA PHE A 167 -4.73 -5.90 -31.16
C PHE A 167 -4.39 -5.14 -32.47
N SER A 168 -3.63 -4.05 -32.26
CA SER A 168 -2.65 -3.42 -33.18
C SER A 168 -1.65 -4.42 -33.80
N PRO A 169 -0.93 -4.10 -34.90
CA PRO A 169 0.15 -3.10 -34.89
C PRO A 169 0.24 -2.17 -36.13
N SER A 170 0.91 -1.03 -35.92
CA SER A 170 1.30 -0.03 -36.92
C SER A 170 2.32 -0.56 -37.97
N PRO A 171 2.68 0.21 -39.02
CA PRO A 171 3.86 1.10 -38.85
C PRO A 171 3.89 2.41 -39.69
N SER A 172 4.81 3.31 -39.27
CA SER A 172 5.59 4.32 -40.04
C SER A 172 4.89 5.59 -40.57
N SER A 173 5.16 6.79 -40.01
CA SER A 173 6.22 7.80 -40.35
C SER A 173 5.93 8.57 -41.67
N SER A 174 6.05 9.90 -41.82
CA SER A 174 7.14 10.80 -41.41
C SER A 174 6.86 12.30 -41.70
N SER A 175 7.67 13.17 -41.06
CA SER A 175 8.17 14.52 -41.48
C SER A 175 7.22 15.74 -41.32
N SER A 176 7.64 16.93 -40.86
CA SER A 176 8.90 17.69 -41.05
C SER A 176 9.15 18.73 -39.91
N LYS A 177 10.36 18.80 -39.29
CA LYS A 177 11.49 19.77 -39.45
C LYS A 177 11.21 21.21 -38.95
N LYS A 178 12.03 21.95 -38.19
CA LYS A 178 13.47 21.97 -37.83
C LYS A 178 13.58 22.89 -36.59
N GLU A 179 14.21 22.43 -35.50
CA GLU A 179 14.63 23.15 -34.26
C GLU A 179 14.75 22.17 -33.05
N LYS A 180 14.41 20.89 -33.26
CA LYS A 180 14.38 19.82 -32.24
C LYS A 180 15.67 18.99 -32.11
N ASP A 181 16.77 19.41 -32.73
CA ASP A 181 17.90 18.50 -32.99
C ASP A 181 18.76 18.19 -31.74
N ILE A 182 18.68 18.99 -30.66
CA ILE A 182 19.42 18.72 -29.41
C ILE A 182 18.58 17.92 -28.40
N ALA A 183 17.27 18.17 -28.31
CA ALA A 183 16.38 17.49 -27.37
C ALA A 183 15.98 16.08 -27.84
N HIS A 184 15.91 15.84 -29.16
CA HIS A 184 15.54 14.54 -29.70
C HIS A 184 16.67 13.50 -29.57
N PHE A 185 17.93 13.93 -29.54
CA PHE A 185 19.07 13.04 -29.34
C PHE A 185 19.11 12.48 -27.90
N ALA A 186 18.81 13.32 -26.91
CA ALA A 186 18.73 12.91 -25.51
C ALA A 186 17.54 11.96 -25.25
N GLN A 187 16.36 12.25 -25.79
CA GLN A 187 15.17 11.40 -25.61
C GLN A 187 15.27 10.03 -26.30
N ASN A 188 15.97 9.93 -27.44
CA ASN A 188 16.22 8.64 -28.09
C ASN A 188 17.23 7.79 -27.31
N ALA A 189 18.29 8.42 -26.76
CA ALA A 189 19.29 7.70 -25.98
C ALA A 189 18.68 7.02 -24.74
N HIS A 190 17.76 7.67 -24.03
CA HIS A 190 17.05 7.09 -22.88
C HIS A 190 16.25 5.83 -23.24
N GLN A 191 15.64 5.81 -24.44
CA GLN A 191 14.87 4.66 -24.91
C GLN A 191 15.79 3.49 -25.28
N ASP A 192 16.93 3.79 -25.90
CA ASP A 192 17.91 2.79 -26.35
C ASP A 192 18.54 2.02 -25.18
N PHE A 193 18.82 2.69 -24.05
CA PHE A 193 19.37 2.04 -22.85
C PHE A 193 18.35 1.12 -22.17
N PHE A 194 17.12 1.59 -21.97
CA PHE A 194 16.07 0.76 -21.37
C PHE A 194 15.71 -0.42 -22.29
N ASP A 195 15.64 -0.21 -23.60
CA ASP A 195 15.33 -1.27 -24.56
C ASP A 195 16.43 -2.33 -24.61
N SER A 196 17.71 -1.94 -24.46
CA SER A 196 18.84 -2.86 -24.32
C SER A 196 18.72 -3.71 -23.05
N PHE A 197 18.40 -3.09 -21.91
CA PHE A 197 18.15 -3.80 -20.66
C PHE A 197 16.96 -4.77 -20.79
N TRP A 198 15.86 -4.29 -21.36
CA TRP A 198 14.64 -5.07 -21.57
C TRP A 198 14.84 -6.25 -22.51
N LYS A 199 15.75 -6.12 -23.49
CA LYS A 199 16.10 -7.19 -24.43
C LYS A 199 16.77 -8.36 -23.72
N ILE A 200 17.76 -8.08 -22.85
CA ILE A 200 18.59 -9.09 -22.18
C ILE A 200 17.87 -9.74 -20.99
N TYR A 201 16.93 -9.03 -20.35
CA TYR A 201 16.27 -9.55 -19.15
C TYR A 201 15.39 -10.81 -19.45
N PRO A 202 15.62 -11.97 -18.80
CA PRO A 202 14.97 -13.24 -19.18
C PRO A 202 13.46 -13.31 -18.90
N ARG A 203 13.01 -12.63 -17.84
CA ARG A 203 11.61 -12.61 -17.39
C ARG A 203 10.99 -11.23 -17.64
N LYS A 204 10.02 -11.14 -18.55
CA LYS A 204 9.45 -9.86 -18.99
C LYS A 204 8.03 -9.69 -18.45
N LYS A 205 7.83 -8.75 -17.53
CA LYS A 205 6.51 -8.39 -16.98
C LYS A 205 6.45 -6.90 -16.66
N ASP A 206 5.28 -6.30 -16.87
CA ASP A 206 4.98 -4.90 -16.53
C ASP A 206 5.96 -3.87 -17.16
N ARG A 207 6.26 -3.99 -18.47
CA ARG A 207 7.21 -3.12 -19.20
C ARG A 207 7.01 -1.64 -18.91
N LYS A 208 5.79 -1.13 -19.07
CA LYS A 208 5.45 0.29 -18.87
C LYS A 208 5.76 0.79 -17.46
N ARG A 209 5.59 -0.07 -16.44
CA ARG A 209 5.91 0.30 -15.04
C ARG A 209 7.41 0.27 -14.78
N ALA A 210 8.14 -0.69 -15.38
CA ALA A 210 9.60 -0.75 -15.32
C ALA A 210 10.24 0.45 -16.03
N GLU A 211 9.75 0.80 -17.21
CA GLU A 211 10.18 1.95 -18.02
C GLU A 211 9.91 3.27 -17.30
N TYR A 212 8.71 3.44 -16.74
CA TYR A 212 8.40 4.59 -15.90
C TYR A 212 9.35 4.69 -14.71
N PHE A 213 9.63 3.58 -14.02
CA PHE A 213 10.59 3.58 -12.90
C PHE A 213 12.02 3.92 -13.35
N TRP A 214 12.44 3.42 -14.51
CA TRP A 214 13.74 3.70 -15.11
C TRP A 214 13.92 5.20 -15.37
N ALA A 215 12.95 5.82 -16.07
CA ALA A 215 12.96 7.24 -16.38
C ALA A 215 12.89 8.13 -15.11
N GLN A 216 12.04 7.77 -14.14
CA GLN A 216 11.89 8.54 -12.89
C GLN A 216 13.17 8.56 -12.03
N ASN A 217 13.94 7.47 -12.03
CA ASN A 217 15.16 7.36 -11.24
C ASN A 217 16.43 7.68 -12.03
N LYS A 218 16.29 8.12 -13.29
CA LYS A 218 17.41 8.48 -14.18
C LYS A 218 18.45 7.35 -14.27
N LEU A 219 17.99 6.11 -14.44
CA LEU A 219 18.86 4.93 -14.44
C LEU A 219 19.78 4.83 -15.66
N ASP A 220 19.64 5.73 -16.63
CA ASP A 220 20.49 5.82 -17.81
C ASP A 220 21.96 6.05 -17.45
N SER A 221 22.24 6.76 -16.36
CA SER A 221 23.61 6.99 -15.86
C SER A 221 24.30 5.73 -15.35
N ILE A 222 23.52 4.67 -15.06
CA ILE A 222 24.02 3.37 -14.58
C ILE A 222 23.63 2.23 -15.51
N ALA A 223 23.14 2.52 -16.72
CA ALA A 223 22.63 1.52 -17.65
C ALA A 223 23.67 0.43 -17.96
N ASP A 224 24.93 0.83 -18.15
CA ASP A 224 26.04 -0.09 -18.41
C ASP A 224 26.29 -1.05 -17.25
N VAL A 225 26.17 -0.56 -16.00
CA VAL A 225 26.30 -1.38 -14.79
C VAL A 225 25.18 -2.40 -14.70
N LEU A 226 23.94 -1.99 -15.00
CA LEU A 226 22.78 -2.86 -14.98
C LEU A 226 22.86 -3.94 -16.06
N LEU A 227 23.31 -3.58 -17.26
CA LEU A 227 23.51 -4.52 -18.36
C LEU A 227 24.58 -5.55 -18.03
N ALA A 228 25.71 -5.11 -17.48
CA ALA A 228 26.80 -5.99 -17.06
C ALA A 228 26.38 -6.93 -15.92
N ASP A 229 25.64 -6.46 -14.92
CA ASP A 229 25.18 -7.31 -13.82
C ASP A 229 24.18 -8.37 -14.29
N VAL A 230 23.21 -7.99 -15.12
CA VAL A 230 22.23 -8.95 -15.68
C VAL A 230 22.95 -10.04 -16.48
N GLN A 231 23.95 -9.67 -17.29
CA GLN A 231 24.77 -10.64 -18.04
C GLN A 231 25.59 -11.54 -17.11
N LYS A 232 26.20 -10.97 -16.06
CA LYS A 232 26.97 -11.72 -15.07
C LYS A 232 26.11 -12.72 -14.31
N ARG A 233 24.89 -12.34 -13.91
CA ARG A 233 23.95 -13.25 -13.21
C ARG A 233 23.45 -14.36 -14.11
N LEU A 234 23.21 -14.07 -15.39
CA LEU A 234 22.86 -15.08 -16.38
C LEU A 234 23.94 -16.17 -16.55
N GLN A 235 25.21 -15.82 -16.34
CA GLN A 235 26.33 -16.75 -16.51
C GLN A 235 26.72 -17.47 -15.22
N CYS A 236 26.64 -16.79 -14.08
CA CYS A 236 27.30 -17.25 -12.85
C CYS A 236 26.38 -17.41 -11.64
N ASP A 237 25.12 -16.96 -11.69
CA ASP A 237 24.21 -17.02 -10.53
C ASP A 237 23.40 -18.32 -10.54
N ALA A 238 23.56 -19.12 -9.48
CA ALA A 238 22.81 -20.36 -9.29
C ALA A 238 21.30 -20.13 -9.24
N THR A 239 20.85 -18.99 -8.70
CA THR A 239 19.43 -18.66 -8.56
C THR A 239 18.80 -18.16 -9.87
N TRP A 240 19.62 -17.84 -10.89
CA TRP A 240 19.16 -17.39 -12.21
C TRP A 240 19.19 -18.49 -13.27
N GLN A 241 19.52 -19.72 -12.90
CA GLN A 241 19.44 -20.88 -13.80
C GLN A 241 18.00 -21.20 -14.20
N GLU A 242 17.07 -21.12 -13.25
CA GLU A 242 15.66 -21.34 -13.52
C GLU A 242 14.90 -20.02 -13.62
N LYS A 243 14.28 -19.79 -14.78
CA LYS A 243 13.53 -18.56 -15.10
C LYS A 243 12.43 -18.19 -14.09
N GLN A 244 11.91 -19.17 -13.35
CA GLN A 244 10.87 -18.95 -12.35
C GLN A 244 11.37 -18.22 -11.09
N PHE A 245 12.64 -18.41 -10.73
CA PHE A 245 13.27 -17.76 -9.56
C PHE A 245 13.90 -16.40 -9.90
N ILE A 246 14.08 -16.09 -11.20
CA ILE A 246 14.52 -14.77 -11.64
C ILE A 246 13.46 -13.71 -11.25
N PRO A 247 13.83 -12.65 -10.50
CA PRO A 247 12.89 -11.59 -10.12
C PRO A 247 12.32 -10.88 -11.36
N TYR A 248 11.19 -10.19 -11.21
CA TYR A 248 10.67 -9.35 -12.30
C TYR A 248 11.55 -8.09 -12.48
N PRO A 249 11.64 -7.51 -13.70
CA PRO A 249 12.51 -6.38 -13.99
C PRO A 249 12.24 -5.18 -13.07
N LEU A 250 10.97 -4.85 -12.83
CA LEU A 250 10.61 -3.77 -11.90
C LEU A 250 11.09 -4.03 -10.46
N SER A 251 11.01 -5.27 -9.99
CA SER A 251 11.48 -5.65 -8.64
C SER A 251 13.01 -5.57 -8.57
N TYR A 252 13.69 -6.05 -9.61
CA TYR A 252 15.15 -5.94 -9.73
C TYR A 252 15.62 -4.48 -9.67
N LEU A 253 14.95 -3.58 -10.40
CA LEU A 253 15.25 -2.15 -10.39
C LEU A 253 14.89 -1.47 -9.06
N LYS A 254 13.73 -1.78 -8.47
CA LYS A 254 13.26 -1.16 -7.21
C LYS A 254 14.13 -1.48 -6.01
N PHE A 255 14.59 -2.72 -5.91
CA PHE A 255 15.37 -3.20 -4.77
C PHE A 255 16.87 -3.10 -5.00
N GLN A 256 17.31 -2.48 -6.10
CA GLN A 256 18.71 -2.31 -6.43
C GLN A 256 19.52 -3.61 -6.41
N ARG A 257 18.93 -4.68 -6.95
CA ARG A 257 19.45 -6.05 -6.82
C ARG A 257 20.80 -6.28 -7.48
N TRP A 258 21.27 -5.34 -8.30
CA TRP A 258 22.65 -5.38 -8.82
C TRP A 258 23.71 -5.20 -7.72
N ASN A 259 23.32 -4.74 -6.53
CA ASN A 259 24.20 -4.67 -5.36
C ASN A 259 24.19 -5.97 -4.52
N ASP A 260 23.30 -6.92 -4.80
CA ASP A 260 23.21 -8.17 -4.03
C ASP A 260 24.38 -9.10 -4.39
N GLU A 261 24.83 -9.91 -3.44
CA GLU A 261 25.86 -10.91 -3.68
C GLU A 261 25.39 -11.96 -4.72
N ILE A 262 26.28 -12.32 -5.66
CA ILE A 262 26.00 -13.37 -6.65
C ILE A 262 26.37 -14.71 -6.04
N THR A 263 25.41 -15.63 -6.00
CA THR A 263 25.67 -17.00 -5.53
C THR A 263 26.31 -17.80 -6.66
N PRO A 264 27.60 -18.16 -6.59
CA PRO A 264 28.28 -18.84 -7.67
C PRO A 264 27.68 -20.23 -7.89
N ILE A 265 27.58 -20.65 -9.15
CA ILE A 265 27.21 -22.02 -9.52
C ILE A 265 28.31 -22.97 -9.01
N VAL A 266 28.04 -23.67 -7.92
CA VAL A 266 28.93 -24.73 -7.43
C VAL A 266 28.68 -25.97 -8.30
N LEU A 267 29.61 -26.30 -9.18
CA LEU A 267 29.61 -27.56 -9.89
C LEU A 267 29.92 -28.70 -8.90
N PRO A 268 29.11 -29.75 -8.81
CA PRO A 268 29.42 -30.91 -7.98
C PRO A 268 30.53 -31.73 -8.67
N GLY A 269 31.79 -31.50 -8.27
CA GLY A 269 32.90 -32.37 -8.67
C GLY A 269 34.25 -31.69 -8.87
N THR A 270 34.86 -31.19 -7.79
CA THR A 270 36.34 -31.19 -7.66
C THR A 270 36.70 -31.11 -6.17
N SER A 271 37.35 -32.17 -5.70
CA SER A 271 37.87 -32.34 -4.35
C SER A 271 39.21 -31.63 -4.17
N ALA A 272 39.36 -30.84 -3.11
CA ALA A 272 40.64 -30.53 -2.45
C ALA A 272 40.33 -30.00 -1.01
N PRO A 273 41.26 -30.11 -0.04
CA PRO A 273 40.98 -30.65 1.28
C PRO A 273 40.32 -29.68 2.25
N LYS A 274 39.41 -30.23 3.07
CA LYS A 274 38.85 -29.59 4.25
C LYS A 274 39.95 -29.41 5.30
N THR A 275 40.35 -28.17 5.56
CA THR A 275 40.94 -27.80 6.84
C THR A 275 39.85 -27.81 7.89
N GLU A 276 40.00 -28.71 8.85
CA GLU A 276 39.20 -28.80 10.05
C GLU A 276 39.37 -27.53 10.89
N THR A 277 38.33 -26.72 11.00
CA THR A 277 38.11 -25.86 12.16
C THR A 277 36.92 -26.42 12.93
N LYS A 278 37.24 -27.06 14.06
CA LYS A 278 36.28 -27.49 15.08
C LYS A 278 35.46 -26.28 15.53
N SER A 279 34.18 -26.25 15.17
CA SER A 279 33.18 -25.43 15.85
C SER A 279 32.07 -26.35 16.32
N THR A 280 32.08 -26.61 17.62
CA THR A 280 31.13 -27.43 18.35
C THR A 280 29.75 -26.76 18.32
N VAL A 281 28.79 -27.37 17.62
CA VAL A 281 27.36 -27.12 17.79
C VAL A 281 26.71 -28.46 18.14
N PRO A 282 25.93 -28.58 19.23
CA PRO A 282 25.37 -29.85 19.64
C PRO A 282 24.28 -30.33 18.67
N GLU A 283 24.33 -31.61 18.39
CA GLU A 283 23.36 -32.38 17.61
C GLU A 283 21.96 -32.33 18.26
N PHE A 284 20.98 -31.80 17.53
CA PHE A 284 19.58 -31.76 17.95
C PHE A 284 18.95 -33.15 17.74
N LYS A 285 18.75 -33.89 18.83
CA LYS A 285 17.97 -35.14 18.82
C LYS A 285 16.47 -34.86 18.67
N PRO A 286 15.69 -35.71 17.97
CA PRO A 286 14.25 -35.55 17.87
C PRO A 286 13.59 -35.65 19.25
N HIS A 287 12.63 -34.76 19.50
CA HIS A 287 11.89 -34.61 20.75
C HIS A 287 11.38 -35.94 21.34
N GLU A 288 11.91 -36.27 22.52
CA GLU A 288 11.28 -37.16 23.49
C GLU A 288 10.05 -36.46 24.07
N LYS A 289 8.90 -37.15 24.13
CA LYS A 289 7.65 -36.60 24.68
C LYS A 289 7.88 -36.19 26.15
N LEU A 290 7.58 -34.93 26.47
CA LEU A 290 7.52 -34.48 27.87
C LEU A 290 6.45 -35.29 28.63
N PRO A 291 6.71 -35.71 29.87
CA PRO A 291 5.72 -36.40 30.68
C PRO A 291 4.56 -35.46 31.03
N GLU A 292 3.33 -35.98 30.93
CA GLU A 292 2.12 -35.31 31.41
C GLU A 292 2.27 -35.00 32.91
N ARG A 293 2.07 -33.73 33.27
CA ARG A 293 2.02 -33.31 34.68
C ARG A 293 0.72 -33.84 35.29
N THR A 294 0.85 -34.56 36.40
CA THR A 294 -0.30 -35.00 37.19
C THR A 294 -1.01 -33.80 37.84
N PRO A 295 -2.32 -33.89 38.12
CA PRO A 295 -3.13 -32.79 38.66
C PRO A 295 -2.56 -32.15 39.94
N GLU A 296 -1.89 -32.94 40.80
CA GLU A 296 -1.28 -32.46 42.06
C GLU A 296 -0.16 -31.43 41.85
N GLN A 297 0.58 -31.50 40.74
CA GLN A 297 1.67 -30.54 40.47
C GLN A 297 1.14 -29.17 40.01
N THR A 298 -0.10 -29.12 39.54
CA THR A 298 -0.74 -27.88 39.09
C THR A 298 -1.35 -27.12 40.27
N GLU A 299 -1.93 -27.82 41.26
CA GLU A 299 -2.46 -27.19 42.47
C GLU A 299 -1.37 -26.56 43.34
N ASN A 300 -0.22 -27.24 43.50
CA ASN A 300 0.90 -26.69 44.27
C ASN A 300 1.48 -25.41 43.64
N GLY A 301 1.48 -25.31 42.30
CA GLY A 301 1.90 -24.09 41.59
C GLY A 301 0.92 -22.93 41.72
N ILE A 302 -0.38 -23.21 41.80
CA ILE A 302 -1.43 -22.20 41.99
C ILE A 302 -1.41 -21.66 43.42
N MET A 303 -1.16 -22.52 44.42
CA MET A 303 -1.02 -22.13 45.83
C MET A 303 0.18 -21.21 46.07
N GLN A 304 1.36 -21.52 45.51
CA GLN A 304 2.56 -20.66 45.64
C GLN A 304 2.36 -19.28 44.99
N MET A 305 1.65 -19.20 43.86
CA MET A 305 1.33 -17.92 43.21
C MET A 305 0.32 -17.07 43.99
N ALA A 306 -0.60 -17.70 44.72
CA ALA A 306 -1.54 -16.97 45.60
C ALA A 306 -0.82 -16.37 46.81
N GLU A 307 0.12 -17.10 47.39
CA GLU A 307 0.90 -16.68 48.56
C GLU A 307 1.86 -15.52 48.23
N ILE A 308 2.46 -15.54 47.03
CA ILE A 308 3.28 -14.43 46.52
C ILE A 308 2.44 -13.16 46.30
N LYS A 309 1.21 -13.29 45.77
CA LYS A 309 0.29 -12.16 45.59
C LYS A 309 -0.20 -11.56 46.93
N GLN A 310 -0.28 -12.37 47.98
CA GLN A 310 -0.67 -11.91 49.31
C GLN A 310 0.47 -11.14 49.99
N LYS A 311 1.72 -11.60 49.85
CA LYS A 311 2.92 -10.87 50.33
C LYS A 311 3.13 -9.53 49.61
N LEU A 312 2.83 -9.43 48.32
CA LEU A 312 2.94 -8.18 47.55
C LEU A 312 1.88 -7.13 47.92
N LYS A 313 0.70 -7.52 48.43
CA LYS A 313 -0.33 -6.57 48.88
C LYS A 313 -0.06 -5.97 50.26
N GLY A 314 0.78 -6.59 51.09
CA GLY A 314 1.13 -6.09 52.43
C GLY A 314 2.23 -5.02 52.45
N SER A 315 2.95 -4.80 51.34
CA SER A 315 4.12 -3.91 51.30
C SER A 315 3.83 -2.47 50.83
N VAL A 316 2.56 -2.11 50.60
CA VAL A 316 2.17 -0.78 50.06
C VAL A 316 1.44 0.09 51.10
N THR A 317 1.43 -0.32 52.37
CA THR A 317 0.95 0.53 53.47
C THR A 317 2.04 0.64 54.53
N HIS A 318 2.99 1.54 54.31
CA HIS A 318 3.62 2.35 55.35
C HIS A 318 4.24 3.61 54.74
#